data_AF-A0A0D1XLF2-F1
#
_entry.id   AF-A0A0D1XLF2-F1
#
_cell.length_a   1.000
_cell.length_b   1.000
_cell.length_c   1.000
_cell.angle_alpha   90.00
_cell.angle_beta   90.00
_cell.angle_gamma   90.00
#
_symmetry.space_group_name_H-M   'P 1'
#
loop_
_entity.id
_entity.type
_entity.pdbx_description
1 polymer ?
#
loop_
_entity_poly.entity_id
_entity_poly.type
_entity_poly.pdbx_seq_one_letter_code
_entity_poly.pdbx_strand_id
1 'polypeptide(L)'
;MPLIRPSQARALRCIRKPIQRSNLSMTARRAGGDSHGSHYDPPSGWLWGIPPGQKYEKEGWENIFYYMFCGGCVAAAVGYAFKPDTSIQTWALEEARRRLEAEGILEDPESK
;
A
#
# COMPACT_ATOMS: atom_id res chain seq x y z
N MET A 1 41.17 52.98 42.68
CA MET A 1 39.76 52.54 42.53
C MET A 1 39.38 52.62 41.05
N PRO A 2 39.28 51.51 40.30
CA PRO A 2 38.76 51.57 38.93
C PRO A 2 37.23 51.40 38.91
N LEU A 3 36.54 52.30 38.20
CA LEU A 3 35.09 52.31 37.98
C LEU A 3 34.73 51.33 36.86
N ILE A 4 33.90 50.32 37.16
CA ILE A 4 33.36 49.36 36.20
C ILE A 4 32.10 49.97 35.58
N ARG A 5 32.11 50.19 34.26
CA ARG A 5 30.96 50.65 33.48
C ARG A 5 30.15 49.43 33.01
N PRO A 6 28.84 49.32 33.27
CA PRO A 6 28.06 48.20 32.72
C PRO A 6 27.77 48.43 31.22
N SER A 7 28.25 47.51 30.39
CA SER A 7 27.89 47.37 28.99
C SER A 7 26.47 46.81 28.89
N GLN A 8 25.54 47.59 28.32
CA GLN A 8 24.16 47.19 28.11
C GLN A 8 24.10 46.19 26.94
N ALA A 9 23.90 44.91 27.23
CA ALA A 9 23.66 43.89 26.22
C ALA A 9 22.25 44.05 25.64
N ARG A 10 22.16 44.52 24.39
CA ARG A 10 20.90 44.67 23.65
C ARG A 10 20.47 43.30 23.10
N ALA A 11 19.56 42.63 23.81
CA ALA A 11 18.99 41.36 23.37
C ALA A 11 18.14 41.55 22.10
N LEU A 12 18.49 40.86 21.01
CA LEU A 12 17.69 40.79 19.80
C LEU A 12 16.48 39.87 20.05
N ARG A 13 15.26 40.43 20.03
CA ARG A 13 14.03 39.63 20.04
C ARG A 13 13.88 38.95 18.67
N CYS A 14 14.10 37.64 18.60
CA CYS A 14 13.65 36.85 17.47
C CYS A 14 12.11 36.83 17.45
N ILE A 15 11.53 37.40 16.40
CA ILE A 15 10.09 37.27 16.12
C ILE A 15 9.85 35.85 15.63
N ARG A 16 9.40 34.96 16.52
CA ARG A 16 8.82 33.68 16.12
C ARG A 16 7.48 33.98 15.43
N LYS A 17 7.43 33.80 14.11
CA LYS A 17 6.15 33.81 13.39
C LYS A 17 5.32 32.63 13.92
N PRO A 18 4.07 32.83 14.38
CA PRO A 18 3.23 31.71 14.73
C PRO A 18 2.95 30.88 13.47
N ILE A 19 3.19 29.58 13.55
CA ILE A 19 2.71 28.63 12.55
C ILE A 19 1.18 28.69 12.61
N GLN A 20 0.55 29.30 11.61
CA GLN A 20 -0.89 29.20 11.44
C GLN A 20 -1.21 27.75 11.10
N ARG A 21 -1.69 27.00 12.10
CA ARG A 21 -2.37 25.73 11.84
C ARG A 21 -3.69 26.09 11.17
N SER A 22 -3.84 25.77 9.90
CA SER A 22 -5.15 25.85 9.25
C SER A 22 -6.05 24.83 9.94
N ASN A 23 -7.17 25.29 10.48
CA ASN A 23 -8.22 24.38 10.89
C ASN A 23 -8.80 23.77 9.60
N LEU A 24 -8.67 22.46 9.46
CA LEU A 24 -9.33 21.69 8.40
C LEU A 24 -10.83 21.79 8.64
N SER A 25 -11.47 22.76 7.98
CA SER A 25 -12.93 22.88 7.98
C SER A 25 -13.50 21.72 7.16
N MET A 26 -14.08 20.73 7.83
CA MET A 26 -14.89 19.72 7.15
C MET A 26 -16.23 20.35 6.81
N THR A 27 -16.42 20.73 5.55
CA THR A 27 -17.72 21.14 5.04
C THR A 27 -18.62 19.91 4.99
N ALA A 28 -19.30 19.61 6.09
CA ALA A 28 -20.36 18.62 6.08
C ALA A 28 -21.58 19.20 5.35
N ARG A 29 -22.04 18.46 4.35
CA ARG A 29 -23.43 18.25 3.89
C ARG A 29 -23.59 18.41 2.38
N ARG A 30 -23.69 17.26 1.70
CA ARG A 30 -24.76 17.05 0.72
C ARG A 30 -25.47 15.76 1.09
N ALA A 31 -26.64 15.91 1.70
CA ALA A 31 -27.61 14.82 1.80
C ALA A 31 -28.12 14.58 0.38
N GLY A 32 -27.59 13.54 -0.28
CA GLY A 32 -28.27 12.94 -1.42
C GLY A 32 -29.53 12.29 -0.90
N GLY A 33 -30.69 12.77 -1.36
CA GLY A 33 -31.97 12.14 -1.06
C GLY A 33 -32.01 10.79 -1.76
N ASP A 34 -32.28 9.74 -1.00
CA ASP A 34 -32.63 8.45 -1.57
C ASP A 34 -33.75 7.78 -0.76
N SER A 35 -34.62 7.09 -1.49
CA SER A 35 -35.97 6.66 -1.10
C SER A 35 -36.03 5.54 -0.04
N HIS A 36 -34.93 5.24 0.65
CA HIS A 36 -34.86 4.25 1.72
C HIS A 36 -34.16 4.89 2.92
N GLY A 37 -34.83 4.90 4.08
CA GLY A 37 -34.50 5.68 5.28
C GLY A 37 -33.01 5.96 5.46
N SER A 38 -32.64 7.22 5.27
CA SER A 38 -31.26 7.70 5.44
C SER A 38 -30.89 7.69 6.92
N HIS A 39 -30.42 6.53 7.40
CA HIS A 39 -29.81 6.43 8.72
C HIS A 39 -28.47 7.15 8.67
N TYR A 40 -28.49 8.43 9.02
CA TYR A 40 -27.27 9.23 9.13
C TYR A 40 -26.52 8.81 10.39
N ASP A 41 -25.34 8.22 10.22
CA ASP A 41 -24.44 7.91 11.33
C ASP A 41 -23.48 9.09 11.56
N PRO A 42 -23.58 9.79 12.72
CA PRO A 42 -22.72 10.93 13.00
C PRO A 42 -21.25 10.48 13.15
N PRO A 43 -20.27 11.37 12.88
CA PRO A 43 -18.86 11.03 13.03
C PRO A 43 -18.52 10.76 14.51
N SER A 44 -18.39 9.48 14.88
CA SER A 44 -18.17 9.01 16.26
C SER A 44 -16.75 9.18 16.79
N GLY A 45 -15.78 9.45 15.91
CA GLY A 45 -14.36 9.62 16.28
C GLY A 45 -13.63 8.31 16.56
N TRP A 46 -14.23 7.17 16.23
CA TRP A 46 -13.63 5.84 16.40
C TRP A 46 -13.08 5.31 15.08
N LEU A 47 -11.96 4.58 15.17
CA LEU A 47 -11.13 4.19 14.01
C LEU A 47 -11.90 3.43 12.92
N TRP A 48 -12.99 2.75 13.29
CA TRP A 48 -13.82 1.95 12.38
C TRP A 48 -15.31 2.20 12.57
N GLY A 49 -15.70 3.31 13.20
CA GLY A 49 -17.08 3.59 13.57
C GLY A 49 -17.64 2.71 14.70
N ILE A 50 -16.89 1.71 15.17
CA ILE A 50 -17.35 0.72 16.15
C ILE A 50 -16.89 1.08 17.56
N PRO A 51 -17.81 1.07 18.55
CA PRO A 51 -17.60 0.47 19.85
C PRO A 51 -16.25 -0.04 20.30
N PRO A 52 -15.40 0.61 21.12
CA PRO A 52 -14.50 -0.21 21.92
C PRO A 52 -15.36 -1.14 22.80
N GLY A 53 -15.39 -2.44 22.46
CA GLY A 53 -16.19 -3.45 23.15
C GLY A 53 -17.42 -3.96 22.39
N GLN A 54 -17.79 -3.39 21.24
CA GLN A 54 -18.79 -4.02 20.36
C GLN A 54 -18.12 -4.87 19.28
N LYS A 55 -18.72 -6.02 18.97
CA LYS A 55 -18.26 -6.88 17.89
C LYS A 55 -18.74 -6.29 16.57
N TYR A 56 -17.85 -6.28 15.58
CA TYR A 56 -18.21 -5.88 14.23
C TYR A 56 -19.26 -6.82 13.65
N GLU A 57 -20.34 -6.26 13.12
CA GLU A 57 -21.30 -7.02 12.32
C GLU A 57 -20.85 -7.00 10.87
N LYS A 58 -20.54 -8.18 10.33
CA LYS A 58 -20.15 -8.32 8.93
C LYS A 58 -21.31 -7.92 8.03
N GLU A 59 -21.04 -7.05 7.09
CA GLU A 59 -22.04 -6.63 6.11
C GLU A 59 -22.25 -7.75 5.07
N GLY A 60 -23.47 -7.88 4.55
CA GLY A 60 -23.82 -8.97 3.63
C GLY A 60 -23.00 -9.01 2.34
N TRP A 61 -22.42 -7.89 1.94
CA TRP A 61 -21.59 -7.78 0.74
C TRP A 61 -20.12 -8.18 0.96
N GLU A 62 -19.62 -8.08 2.19
CA GLU A 62 -18.19 -8.29 2.48
C GLU A 62 -17.77 -9.70 2.11
N ASN A 63 -18.58 -10.69 2.47
CA ASN A 63 -18.28 -12.09 2.16
C ASN A 63 -18.13 -12.31 0.67
N ILE A 64 -19.05 -11.78 -0.16
CA ILE A 64 -18.95 -11.98 -1.61
C ILE A 64 -17.73 -11.26 -2.19
N PHE A 65 -17.41 -10.07 -1.70
CA PHE A 65 -16.19 -9.37 -2.10
C PHE A 65 -14.94 -10.18 -1.73
N TYR A 66 -14.82 -10.63 -0.48
CA TYR A 66 -13.64 -11.39 -0.03
C TYR A 66 -13.49 -12.71 -0.78
N TYR A 67 -14.58 -13.45 -1.04
CA TYR A 67 -14.50 -14.69 -1.81
C TYR A 67 -14.05 -14.45 -3.25
N MET A 68 -14.59 -13.42 -3.90
CA MET A 68 -14.23 -13.10 -5.28
C MET A 68 -12.83 -12.52 -5.38
N PHE A 69 -12.44 -11.66 -4.45
CA PHE A 69 -11.13 -11.02 -4.44
C PHE A 69 -10.04 -12.01 -4.07
N CYS A 70 -10.15 -12.67 -2.91
CA CYS A 70 -9.15 -13.67 -2.51
C CYS A 70 -9.15 -14.87 -3.45
N GLY A 71 -10.32 -15.34 -3.88
CA GLY A 71 -10.45 -16.41 -4.87
C GLY A 71 -9.82 -16.02 -6.22
N GLY A 72 -10.06 -14.79 -6.69
CA GLY A 72 -9.47 -14.25 -7.91
C GLY A 72 -7.95 -14.09 -7.82
N CYS A 73 -7.43 -13.62 -6.69
CA CYS A 73 -5.98 -13.54 -6.44
C CYS A 73 -5.33 -14.93 -6.45
N VAL A 74 -5.96 -15.93 -5.82
CA VAL A 74 -5.46 -17.31 -5.84
C VAL A 74 -5.50 -17.88 -7.24
N ALA A 75 -6.60 -17.70 -7.97
CA ALA A 75 -6.72 -18.15 -9.36
C ALA A 75 -5.66 -17.50 -10.27
N ALA A 76 -5.40 -16.20 -10.09
CA ALA A 76 -4.36 -15.48 -10.83
C ALA A 76 -2.96 -16.01 -10.50
N ALA A 77 -2.67 -16.27 -9.21
CA ALA A 77 -1.40 -16.83 -8.79
C ALA A 77 -1.16 -18.23 -9.39
N VAL A 78 -2.18 -19.10 -9.37
CA VAL A 78 -2.12 -20.43 -10.01
C VAL A 78 -1.91 -20.31 -11.51
N GLY A 79 -2.69 -19.46 -12.19
CA GLY A 79 -2.54 -19.25 -13.64
C GLY A 79 -1.17 -18.70 -14.03
N TYR A 80 -0.56 -17.87 -13.18
CA TYR A 80 0.78 -17.36 -13.40
C TYR A 80 1.86 -18.43 -13.16
N ALA A 81 1.73 -19.21 -12.08
CA ALA A 81 2.71 -20.24 -11.72
C ALA A 81 2.79 -21.39 -12.74
N PHE A 82 1.65 -21.79 -13.31
CA PHE A 82 1.57 -22.87 -14.30
C PHE A 82 1.51 -22.38 -15.74
N LYS A 83 1.89 -21.12 -15.99
CA LYS A 83 1.95 -20.61 -17.36
C LYS A 83 3.00 -21.41 -18.15
N PRO A 84 2.68 -21.92 -19.35
CA PRO A 84 3.64 -22.67 -20.15
C PRO A 84 4.82 -21.78 -20.55
N ASP A 85 6.03 -22.34 -20.51
CA ASP A 85 7.25 -21.68 -20.99
C ASP A 85 7.20 -21.54 -22.51
N THR A 86 6.69 -20.41 -22.99
CA THR A 86 6.66 -20.04 -24.41
C THR A 86 7.80 -19.08 -24.77
N SER A 87 8.89 -19.09 -24.01
CA SER A 87 10.03 -18.22 -24.22
C SER A 87 10.92 -18.74 -25.36
N ILE A 88 11.35 -17.86 -26.26
CA ILE A 88 12.28 -18.22 -27.35
C ILE A 88 13.64 -18.70 -26.83
N GLN A 89 13.99 -18.34 -25.60
CA GLN A 89 15.28 -18.67 -25.00
C GLN A 89 15.39 -20.17 -24.66
N THR A 90 14.29 -20.81 -24.25
CA THR A 90 14.30 -22.25 -23.96
C THR A 90 14.57 -23.04 -25.24
N TRP A 91 13.86 -22.70 -26.33
CA TRP A 91 14.13 -23.27 -27.65
C TRP A 91 15.55 -22.96 -28.13
N ALA A 92 16.02 -21.72 -27.98
CA ALA A 92 17.36 -21.33 -28.42
C ALA A 92 18.48 -22.06 -27.67
N LEU A 93 18.32 -22.32 -26.36
CA LEU A 93 19.27 -23.08 -25.56
C LEU A 93 19.31 -24.56 -25.95
N GLU A 94 18.15 -25.16 -26.22
CA GLU A 94 18.05 -26.55 -26.67
C GLU A 94 18.62 -26.74 -28.08
N GLU A 95 18.36 -25.78 -28.98
CA GLU A 95 18.95 -25.77 -30.31
C GLU A 95 20.47 -25.49 -30.28
N ALA A 96 20.94 -24.61 -29.39
CA ALA A 96 22.37 -24.40 -29.17
C ALA A 96 23.06 -25.65 -28.63
N ARG A 97 22.41 -26.37 -27.70
CA ARG A 97 22.89 -27.67 -27.19
C ARG A 97 23.00 -28.70 -28.31
N ARG A 98 22.00 -28.81 -29.18
CA ARG A 98 22.02 -29.74 -30.32
C ARG A 98 23.17 -29.46 -31.30
N ARG A 99 23.53 -28.19 -31.51
CA ARG A 99 24.71 -27.82 -32.31
C ARG A 99 26.03 -28.13 -31.60
N LEU A 100 26.11 -27.90 -30.29
CA LEU A 100 27.28 -28.23 -29.46
C LEU A 100 27.50 -29.74 -29.31
N GLU A 101 26.43 -30.55 -29.23
CA GLU A 101 26.48 -32.01 -29.23
C GLU A 101 26.94 -32.55 -30.60
N ALA A 102 26.49 -31.92 -31.70
CA ALA A 102 26.98 -32.25 -33.04
C ALA A 102 28.46 -31.88 -33.25
N GLU A 103 28.98 -30.91 -32.50
CA GLU A 103 30.39 -30.50 -32.48
C GLU A 103 31.25 -31.30 -31.48
N GLY A 104 30.67 -32.22 -30.70
CA GLY A 104 31.38 -33.20 -29.87
C GLY A 104 32.16 -32.63 -28.68
N ILE A 105 31.81 -31.42 -28.22
CA ILE A 105 32.56 -30.67 -27.18
C ILE A 105 31.99 -30.82 -25.75
N LEU A 106 30.83 -31.46 -25.56
CA LEU A 106 30.24 -31.63 -24.22
C LEU A 106 29.89 -33.10 -23.92
N GLU A 107 30.42 -33.61 -22.79
CA GLU A 107 30.13 -34.92 -22.22
C GLU A 107 28.75 -34.91 -21.53
N ASP A 108 27.99 -36.01 -21.69
CA ASP A 108 26.62 -36.12 -21.17
C ASP A 108 26.57 -35.88 -19.65
N PRO A 109 25.70 -34.98 -19.15
CA PRO A 109 25.58 -34.71 -17.72
C PRO A 109 24.95 -35.84 -16.90
N GLU A 110 24.49 -36.93 -17.53
CA GLU A 110 24.03 -38.16 -16.83
C GLU A 110 25.17 -39.11 -16.42
N SER A 111 26.44 -38.80 -16.70
CA SER A 111 27.59 -39.63 -16.30
C SER A 111 28.08 -39.43 -14.85
N LYS A 112 27.29 -38.78 -13.98
CA LYS A 112 27.60 -38.64 -12.55
C LYS A 112 26.48 -39.13 -11.63
#